data_AF-A0A9W7BFM4-F1
#
_entry.id   AF-A0A9W7BFM4-F1
#
_cell.length_a   1.000
_cell.length_b   1.000
_cell.length_c   1.000
_cell.angle_alpha   90.00
_cell.angle_beta   90.00
_cell.angle_gamma   90.00
#
_symmetry.space_group_name_H-M   'P 1'
#
loop_
_entity.id
_entity.type
_entity.pdbx_description
1 polymer ?
#
loop_
_entity_poly.entity_id
_entity_poly.type
_entity_poly.pdbx_seq_one_letter_code
_entity_poly.pdbx_strand_id
1 'polypeptide(L)'
;MAVDKAFETCATQQGLDWDGISACHDDPDKSWELQQAAAAATPSDHTYVPWVVIDGEQYDLDTETDFFGYICDAYTGDKPAACSGKFAKKIAKCENN
;
A
#
# COMPACT_ATOMS: atom_id res chain seq x y z
N MET A 1 -5.44 -23.79 2.65
CA MET A 1 -4.95 -23.06 3.83
C MET A 1 -5.84 -21.83 3.95
N ALA A 2 -6.48 -21.65 5.11
CA ALA A 2 -7.58 -20.72 5.33
C ALA A 2 -7.08 -19.27 5.28
N VAL A 3 -7.33 -18.59 4.16
CA VAL A 3 -7.09 -17.15 3.99
C VAL A 3 -7.73 -16.37 5.15
N ASP A 4 -8.90 -16.82 5.59
CA ASP A 4 -9.66 -16.29 6.73
C ASP A 4 -8.86 -16.29 8.04
N LYS A 5 -8.04 -17.32 8.29
CA LYS A 5 -7.24 -17.41 9.53
C LYS A 5 -6.12 -16.36 9.58
N ALA A 6 -5.54 -16.03 8.43
CA ALA A 6 -4.53 -14.99 8.35
C ALA A 6 -5.17 -13.62 8.63
N PHE A 7 -6.36 -13.36 8.08
CA PHE A 7 -7.09 -12.12 8.30
C PHE A 7 -7.56 -11.95 9.75
N GLU A 8 -8.15 -12.99 10.34
CA GLU A 8 -8.57 -12.99 11.75
C GLU A 8 -7.40 -12.72 12.69
N THR A 9 -6.26 -13.39 12.46
CA THR A 9 -5.06 -13.21 13.28
C THR A 9 -4.55 -11.78 13.22
N CYS A 10 -4.44 -11.21 12.03
CA CYS A 10 -3.98 -9.84 11.83
C CYS A 10 -4.95 -8.83 12.45
N ALA A 11 -6.26 -8.98 12.22
CA ALA A 11 -7.28 -8.10 12.79
C ALA A 11 -7.20 -8.10 14.33
N THR A 12 -7.17 -9.28 14.94
CA THR A 12 -7.09 -9.45 16.40
C THR A 12 -5.82 -8.85 16.97
N GLN A 13 -4.66 -9.03 16.32
CA GLN A 13 -3.39 -8.44 16.76
C GLN A 13 -3.40 -6.90 16.75
N GLN A 14 -4.16 -6.29 15.84
CA GLN A 14 -4.35 -4.85 15.78
C GLN A 14 -5.51 -4.35 16.66
N GLY A 15 -6.19 -5.25 17.39
CA GLY A 15 -7.36 -4.91 18.21
C GLY A 15 -8.60 -4.55 17.40
N LEU A 16 -8.68 -5.00 16.14
CA LEU A 16 -9.83 -4.82 15.27
C LEU A 16 -10.84 -5.95 15.46
N ASP A 17 -12.12 -5.64 15.29
CA ASP A 17 -13.22 -6.61 15.35
C ASP A 17 -13.26 -7.47 14.09
N TRP A 18 -12.83 -8.73 14.23
CA TRP A 18 -12.84 -9.69 13.14
C TRP A 18 -14.25 -10.05 12.67
N ASP A 19 -15.21 -10.20 13.59
CA ASP A 19 -16.57 -10.60 13.23
C ASP A 19 -17.24 -9.51 12.41
N GLY A 20 -17.01 -8.23 12.77
CA GLY A 20 -17.45 -7.09 11.98
C GLY A 20 -16.79 -7.00 10.59
N ILE A 21 -15.48 -7.25 10.49
CA ILE A 21 -14.75 -7.22 9.21
C ILE A 21 -15.22 -8.33 8.28
N SER A 22 -15.28 -9.57 8.77
CA SER A 22 -15.70 -10.73 8.00
C SER A 22 -17.15 -10.61 7.54
N ALA A 23 -18.07 -10.18 8.42
CA ALA A 23 -19.46 -9.94 8.05
C ALA A 23 -19.62 -8.82 6.99
N CYS A 24 -18.74 -7.82 6.99
CA CYS A 24 -18.74 -6.77 5.96
C CYS A 24 -18.20 -7.28 4.61
N HIS A 25 -17.08 -8.01 4.64
CA HIS A 25 -16.46 -8.61 3.46
C HIS A 25 -17.36 -9.65 2.79
N ASP A 26 -17.99 -10.51 3.58
CA ASP A 26 -18.81 -11.63 3.08
C ASP A 26 -20.22 -11.20 2.66
N ASP A 27 -20.61 -9.94 2.90
CA ASP A 27 -21.85 -9.35 2.41
C ASP A 27 -21.71 -9.04 0.90
N PRO A 28 -22.42 -9.77 0.02
CA PRO A 28 -22.23 -9.65 -1.43
C PRO A 28 -22.68 -8.29 -1.98
N ASP A 29 -23.71 -7.67 -1.40
CA ASP A 29 -24.23 -6.39 -1.87
C ASP A 29 -23.24 -5.26 -1.54
N LYS A 30 -22.69 -5.27 -0.31
CA LYS A 30 -21.67 -4.30 0.09
C LYS A 30 -20.37 -4.50 -0.68
N SER A 31 -19.92 -5.74 -0.84
CA SER A 31 -18.74 -6.05 -1.64
C SER A 31 -18.87 -5.56 -3.07
N TRP A 32 -20.05 -5.69 -3.67
CA TRP A 32 -20.33 -5.16 -5.01
C TRP A 32 -20.35 -3.62 -5.05
N GLU A 33 -20.98 -2.97 -4.07
CA GLU A 33 -20.99 -1.51 -3.96
C GLU A 33 -19.56 -0.94 -3.85
N LEU A 34 -18.70 -1.55 -3.01
CA LEU A 34 -17.30 -1.16 -2.89
C LEU A 34 -16.53 -1.32 -4.20
N GLN A 35 -16.74 -2.42 -4.94
CA GLN A 35 -16.08 -2.62 -6.23
C GLN A 35 -16.47 -1.55 -7.25
N GLN A 36 -17.75 -1.19 -7.33
CA GLN A 36 -18.22 -0.13 -8.21
C GLN A 36 -17.63 1.24 -7.82
N ALA A 37 -17.61 1.55 -6.53
CA ALA A 37 -17.02 2.79 -6.02
C ALA A 37 -15.51 2.88 -6.33
N ALA A 38 -14.77 1.77 -6.13
CA ALA A 38 -13.35 1.71 -6.46
C ALA A 38 -13.09 1.86 -7.96
N ALA A 39 -13.92 1.24 -8.81
CA ALA A 39 -13.83 1.41 -10.25
C ALA A 39 -14.08 2.86 -10.69
N ALA A 40 -15.08 3.52 -10.09
CA ALA A 40 -15.38 4.93 -10.37
C ALA A 40 -14.29 5.90 -9.88
N ALA A 41 -13.62 5.56 -8.76
CA ALA A 41 -12.52 6.34 -8.21
C ALA A 41 -11.17 6.09 -8.90
N THR A 42 -11.07 5.04 -9.72
CA THR A 42 -9.83 4.69 -10.43
C THR A 42 -9.64 5.63 -11.62
N PRO A 43 -8.54 6.42 -11.67
CA PRO A 43 -8.25 7.30 -12.79
C PRO A 43 -8.11 6.54 -14.12
N SER A 44 -8.49 7.16 -15.24
CA SER A 44 -8.45 6.50 -16.55
C SER A 44 -7.04 6.15 -17.05
N ASP A 45 -6.02 6.81 -16.51
CA ASP A 45 -4.60 6.61 -16.79
C ASP A 45 -3.94 5.55 -15.89
N HIS A 46 -4.65 5.06 -14.86
CA HIS A 46 -4.22 3.94 -14.03
C HIS A 46 -4.25 2.64 -14.86
N THR A 47 -3.08 2.28 -15.42
CA THR A 47 -2.94 1.19 -16.41
C THR A 47 -2.31 -0.08 -15.86
N TYR A 48 -1.74 -0.04 -14.65
CA TYR A 48 -1.07 -1.17 -14.02
C TYR A 48 -1.11 -1.05 -12.49
N VAL A 49 -0.89 -2.18 -11.81
CA VAL A 49 -0.71 -2.21 -10.35
C VAL A 49 0.69 -2.74 -9.98
N PRO A 50 1.32 -2.27 -8.89
CA PRO A 50 0.82 -1.20 -8.01
C PRO A 50 0.87 0.18 -8.68
N TRP A 51 -0.09 1.05 -8.35
CA TRP A 51 -0.16 2.44 -8.82
C TRP A 51 -0.01 3.37 -7.63
N VAL A 52 1.09 4.12 -7.60
CA VAL A 52 1.45 4.94 -6.44
C VAL A 52 1.38 6.41 -6.84
N VAL A 53 0.69 7.20 -6.02
CA VAL A 53 0.52 8.65 -6.21
C VAL A 53 1.03 9.35 -4.97
N ILE A 54 1.95 10.30 -5.15
CA ILE A 54 2.54 11.11 -4.08
C ILE A 54 2.25 12.57 -4.44
N ASP A 55 1.53 13.28 -3.57
CA ASP A 55 1.09 14.67 -3.78
C ASP A 55 0.42 14.95 -5.14
N GLY A 56 -0.31 13.94 -5.66
CA GLY A 56 -1.04 14.04 -6.93
C GLY A 56 -0.21 13.68 -8.17
N GLU A 57 1.10 13.43 -8.01
CA GLU A 57 1.97 12.95 -9.08
C GLU A 57 2.13 11.43 -9.02
N GLN A 58 2.06 10.78 -10.18
CA GLN A 58 2.25 9.34 -10.27
C GLN A 58 3.74 9.01 -10.15
N TYR A 59 4.06 8.07 -9.26
CA TYR A 59 5.39 7.52 -9.10
C TYR A 59 5.56 6.34 -10.06
N ASP A 60 6.39 6.54 -11.09
CA ASP A 60 6.62 5.54 -12.13
C ASP A 60 7.57 4.45 -11.65
N LEU A 61 7.03 3.28 -11.33
CA LEU A 61 7.79 2.13 -10.83
C LEU A 61 8.75 1.51 -11.86
N ASP A 62 8.56 1.78 -13.15
CA ASP A 62 9.43 1.26 -14.19
C ASP A 62 10.73 2.08 -14.31
N THR A 63 10.68 3.37 -13.96
CA THR A 63 11.81 4.30 -14.11
C THR A 63 12.39 4.75 -12.77
N GLU A 64 11.58 4.85 -11.72
CA GLU A 64 11.99 5.31 -10.41
C GLU A 64 12.30 4.15 -9.46
N THR A 65 13.52 4.16 -8.89
CA THR A 65 14.01 3.07 -8.00
C THR A 65 14.23 3.50 -6.56
N ASP A 66 14.02 4.78 -6.25
CA ASP A 66 14.20 5.36 -4.92
C ASP A 66 12.91 6.00 -4.39
N PHE A 67 11.94 5.13 -4.09
CA PHE A 67 10.66 5.54 -3.52
C PHE A 67 10.80 6.34 -2.23
N PHE A 68 11.78 5.99 -1.39
CA PHE A 68 12.02 6.69 -0.13
C PHE A 68 12.58 8.10 -0.37
N GLY A 69 13.55 8.24 -1.27
CA GLY A 69 14.09 9.53 -1.69
C GLY A 69 12.99 10.42 -2.26
N TYR A 70 12.13 9.88 -3.12
CA TYR A 70 11.00 10.59 -3.70
C TYR A 70 10.05 11.13 -2.61
N ILE A 71 9.69 10.32 -1.61
CA ILE A 71 8.87 10.79 -0.47
C ILE A 71 9.56 11.95 0.28
N CYS A 72 10.86 11.81 0.55
CA CYS A 72 11.63 12.85 1.25
C CYS A 72 11.77 14.14 0.44
N ASP A 73 11.75 14.06 -0.88
CA ASP A 73 11.78 15.23 -1.77
C ASP A 73 10.41 15.91 -1.86
N ALA A 74 9.32 15.13 -1.89
CA ALA A 74 7.96 15.65 -1.83
C ALA A 74 7.64 16.36 -0.50
N TYR A 75 8.25 15.93 0.61
CA TYR A 75 7.97 16.51 1.93
C TYR A 75 8.45 17.96 2.07
N THR A 76 7.50 18.87 2.27
CA THR A 76 7.72 20.33 2.33
C THR A 76 7.99 20.89 3.73
N GLY A 77 7.86 20.09 4.78
CA GLY A 77 8.12 20.49 6.17
C GLY A 77 9.56 20.26 6.63
N ASP A 78 9.79 20.33 7.95
CA ASP A 78 11.08 20.02 8.57
C ASP A 78 11.43 18.54 8.38
N LYS A 79 12.34 18.25 7.43
CA LYS A 79 12.64 16.88 7.01
C LYS A 79 13.14 16.04 8.20
N PRO A 80 12.53 14.86 8.46
CA PRO A 80 13.01 13.95 9.48
C PRO A 80 14.46 13.53 9.24
N ALA A 81 15.18 13.14 10.30
CA ALA A 81 16.57 12.70 10.20
C ALA A 81 16.76 11.54 9.19
N ALA A 82 15.74 10.69 9.02
CA ALA A 82 15.76 9.62 8.04
C ALA A 82 15.92 10.13 6.59
N CYS A 83 15.39 11.31 6.25
CA CYS A 83 15.53 11.92 4.92
C CYS A 83 16.93 12.48 4.63
N SER A 84 17.77 12.62 5.66
CA SER A 84 19.17 13.03 5.50
C SER A 84 20.12 11.84 5.26
N GLY A 85 19.60 10.60 5.39
CA GLY A 85 20.36 9.39 5.16
C GLY A 85 20.46 9.09 3.68
N LYS A 86 21.68 9.04 3.12
CA LYS A 86 21.89 8.32 1.87
C LYS A 86 21.56 6.85 2.14
N PHE A 87 20.41 6.36 1.68
CA PHE A 87 20.16 4.92 1.54
C PHE A 87 21.03 4.40 0.39
N ALA A 88 22.35 4.58 0.52
CA ALA A 88 23.32 4.05 -0.40
C ALA A 88 23.19 2.53 -0.33
N LYS A 89 22.61 1.95 -1.38
CA LYS A 89 22.53 0.52 -1.70
C LYS A 89 23.50 -0.32 -0.88
N LYS A 90 23.02 -0.90 0.22
CA LYS A 90 23.42 -2.26 0.56
C LYS A 90 22.31 -3.15 0.02
N ILE A 91 22.41 -3.49 -1.27
CA ILE A 91 21.81 -4.71 -1.76
C ILE A 91 22.64 -5.83 -1.12
N ALA A 92 22.36 -6.15 0.15
CA ALA A 92 22.73 -7.43 0.70
C ALA A 92 21.83 -8.42 -0.03
N LYS A 93 22.40 -9.09 -1.03
CA LYS A 93 21.82 -10.22 -1.75
C LYS A 93 21.06 -11.08 -0.74
N CYS A 94 19.76 -11.27 -0.93
CA CYS A 94 19.05 -12.36 -0.27
C CYS A 94 19.57 -13.65 -0.90
N GLU A 95 20.70 -14.15 -0.40
CA GLU A 95 21.11 -15.53 -0.64
C GLU A 95 20.32 -16.42 0.32
N ASN A 96 19.45 -17.23 -0.27
CA ASN A 96 18.69 -18.27 0.38
C ASN A 96 19.64 -19.21 1.14
N ASN A 97 19.38 -19.42 2.44
CA ASN A 97 19.70 -20.66 3.14
C ASN A 97 18.41 -21.47 3.28
#